data_AF-A0A9E5M6W8-F1
#
_entry.id   AF-A0A9E5M6W8-F1
#
_cell.length_a   1.000
_cell.length_b   1.000
_cell.length_c   1.000
_cell.angle_alpha   90.00
_cell.angle_beta   90.00
_cell.angle_gamma   90.00
#
_symmetry.space_group_name_H-M   'P 1'
#
loop_
_entity.id
_entity.type
_entity.pdbx_description
1 polymer ?
#
loop_
_entity_poly.entity_id
_entity_poly.type
_entity_poly.pdbx_seq_one_letter_code
_entity_poly.pdbx_strand_id
1 'polypeptide(L)' 'MNSPVFGWFQIIRLGLIQACLGAVVVVTTSTLNRIMVVELAFPALLPGALVAWHYAVQMVRPRMGYGADKGRR' A
#
# COMPACT_ATOMS: atom_id res chain seq x y z
N MET A 1 -17.65 14.40 25.48
CA MET A 1 -16.56 14.21 24.49
C MET A 1 -17.16 14.44 23.11
N ASN A 2 -16.92 15.61 22.52
CA ASN A 2 -17.48 15.98 21.22
C ASN A 2 -16.67 15.26 20.14
N SER A 3 -17.09 14.05 19.74
CA SER A 3 -16.45 13.35 18.63
C SER A 3 -16.63 14.23 17.38
N PRO A 4 -15.55 14.77 16.77
CA PRO A 4 -15.69 15.51 15.53
C PRO A 4 -16.24 14.54 14.49
N VAL A 5 -17.48 14.77 14.09
CA VAL A 5 -18.12 14.00 13.03
C VAL A 5 -17.27 14.21 11.78
N PHE A 6 -16.79 13.12 11.17
CA PHE A 6 -15.99 13.21 9.95
C PHE A 6 -16.78 14.00 8.89
N GLY A 7 -16.28 15.18 8.54
CA GLY A 7 -16.90 16.01 7.51
C GLY A 7 -16.58 15.47 6.12
N TRP A 8 -17.48 15.66 5.16
CA TRP A 8 -17.27 15.28 3.74
C TRP A 8 -15.93 15.76 3.18
N PHE A 9 -15.47 16.95 3.56
CA PHE A 9 -14.18 17.49 3.16
C PHE A 9 -12.98 16.64 3.64
N GLN A 10 -13.05 16.09 4.85
CA GLN A 10 -11.99 15.24 5.41
C GLN A 10 -11.93 13.90 4.69
N ILE A 11 -13.08 13.34 4.31
CA ILE A 11 -13.17 12.10 3.54
C ILE A 11 -12.53 12.29 2.16
N ILE A 12 -12.83 13.39 1.46
CA ILE A 12 -12.22 13.71 0.17
C ILE A 12 -10.70 13.84 0.29
N ARG A 13 -10.20 14.53 1.33
CA ARG A 13 -8.76 14.67 1.57
C ARG A 13 -8.07 13.32 1.81
N LEU A 14 -8.67 12.45 2.62
CA LEU A 14 -8.15 11.10 2.86
C LEU A 14 -8.21 10.24 1.60
N GLY A 15 -9.29 10.35 0.82
CA GLY A 15 -9.44 9.66 -0.47
C GLY A 15 -8.40 10.08 -1.49
N LEU A 16 -8.07 11.38 -1.56
CA LEU A 16 -7.01 11.89 -2.42
C LEU A 16 -5.64 11.33 -2.02
N ILE A 17 -5.32 11.33 -0.72
CA ILE A 17 -4.07 10.75 -0.20
C ILE A 17 -4.00 9.26 -0.55
N GLN A 18 -5.09 8.52 -0.35
CA GLN A 18 -5.18 7.09 -0.71
C GLN A 18 -4.96 6.86 -2.20
N ALA A 19 -5.54 7.70 -3.07
CA ALA A 19 -5.35 7.61 -4.51
C ALA A 19 -3.90 7.91 -4.92
N CYS A 20 -3.27 8.93 -4.34
CA CYS A 20 -1.87 9.25 -4.60
C CYS A 20 -0.94 8.12 -4.15
N LEU A 21 -1.15 7.56 -2.96
CA LEU A 21 -0.37 6.42 -2.47
C LEU A 21 -0.53 5.20 -3.38
N GLY A 22 -1.76 4.89 -3.82
CA GLY A 22 -2.04 3.82 -4.77
C GLY A 22 -1.33 4.04 -6.11
N ALA A 23 -1.41 5.26 -6.66
CA ALA A 23 -0.81 5.59 -7.94
C ALA A 23 0.72 5.41 -7.93
N VAL A 24 1.41 5.90 -6.89
CA VAL A 24 2.87 5.73 -6.76
C VAL A 24 3.24 4.26 -6.71
N VAL A 25 2.57 3.47 -5.86
CA VAL A 25 2.88 2.05 -5.69
C VAL A 25 2.64 1.26 -6.99
N VAL A 26 1.51 1.51 -7.67
CA VAL A 26 1.16 0.81 -8.92
C VAL A 26 2.14 1.15 -10.04
N VAL A 27 2.51 2.43 -10.21
CA VAL A 27 3.47 2.84 -11.23
C VAL A 27 4.83 2.21 -10.97
N THR A 28 5.34 2.29 -9.74
CA THR A 28 6.65 1.71 -9.40
C THR A 28 6.65 0.19 -9.61
N THR A 29 5.61 -0.52 -9.18
CA THR A 29 5.54 -1.98 -9.34
C THR A 29 5.46 -2.39 -10.82
N SER A 30 4.67 -1.67 -11.63
CA SER A 30 4.53 -1.96 -13.06
C SER A 30 5.83 -1.70 -13.83
N THR A 31 6.53 -0.61 -13.51
CA THR A 31 7.84 -0.29 -14.10
C THR A 31 8.90 -1.30 -13.68
N LEU A 32 8.97 -1.67 -12.40
CA LEU A 32 9.93 -2.67 -11.92
C LEU A 32 9.69 -4.05 -12.54
N ASN A 33 8.44 -4.49 -12.68
CA ASN A 33 8.10 -5.75 -13.34
C ASN A 33 8.60 -5.78 -14.81
N ARG A 34 8.39 -4.69 -15.56
CA ARG A 34 8.89 -4.56 -16.94
C ARG A 34 10.40 -4.51 -16.98
N ILE A 35 11.04 -3.69 -16.15
CA ILE A 35 12.51 -3.55 -16.14
C ILE A 35 13.18 -4.89 -15.77
N MET A 36 12.69 -5.60 -14.75
CA MET A 36 13.31 -6.85 -14.33
C MET A 36 13.19 -7.92 -15.42
N VAL A 37 12.02 -8.10 -16.02
CA VAL A 37 11.79 -9.18 -16.99
C VAL A 37 12.33 -8.82 -18.38
N VAL A 38 12.12 -7.59 -18.83
CA VAL A 38 12.40 -7.17 -20.21
C VAL A 38 13.79 -6.58 -20.35
N GLU A 39 14.17 -5.65 -19.49
CA GLU A 39 15.43 -4.89 -19.66
C GLU A 39 16.63 -5.60 -19.04
N LEU A 40 16.48 -6.18 -17.84
CA LEU A 40 17.56 -6.90 -17.14
C LEU A 40 17.59 -8.41 -17.43
N ALA A 41 16.65 -8.93 -18.21
CA ALA A 41 16.49 -10.35 -18.53
C ALA A 41 16.50 -11.27 -17.29
N PHE A 42 16.08 -10.75 -16.13
CA PHE A 42 15.96 -11.56 -14.92
C PHE A 42 14.86 -12.61 -15.09
N PRO A 43 15.00 -13.80 -14.49
CA PRO A 43 13.96 -14.80 -14.48
C PRO A 43 12.66 -14.22 -13.91
N ALA A 44 11.53 -14.41 -14.59
CA ALA A 44 10.20 -13.94 -14.16
C ALA A 44 9.77 -14.45 -12.77
N LEU A 45 10.46 -15.46 -12.25
CA LEU A 45 10.32 -15.95 -10.88
C LEU A 45 10.72 -14.90 -9.83
N LEU A 46 11.66 -13.99 -10.12
CA LEU A 46 12.09 -12.94 -9.19
C LEU A 46 10.96 -11.94 -8.86
N PRO A 47 10.32 -11.27 -9.84
CA PRO A 47 9.18 -10.41 -9.54
C PRO A 47 8.01 -11.19 -8.92
N GLY A 48 7.77 -12.43 -9.34
CA GLY A 48 6.76 -13.31 -8.72
C GLY A 48 7.03 -13.59 -7.23
N ALA A 49 8.29 -13.86 -6.86
CA ALA A 49 8.70 -14.08 -5.47
C ALA A 49 8.58 -12.81 -4.62
N LEU A 50 8.91 -11.64 -5.18
CA LEU A 50 8.74 -10.35 -4.51
C LEU A 50 7.27 -10.04 -4.23
N VAL A 51 6.36 -10.37 -5.16
CA VAL A 51 4.91 -10.25 -4.94
C VAL A 51 4.44 -11.21 -3.85
N ALA A 52 4.88 -12.47 -3.86
CA ALA A 52 4.56 -13.43 -2.80
C ALA A 52 5.04 -12.95 -1.42
N TRP A 53 6.25 -12.39 -1.34
CA TRP A 53 6.78 -11.77 -0.14
C TRP A 53 5.94 -10.56 0.30
N HIS A 54 5.53 -9.72 -0.65
CA HIS A 54 4.63 -8.60 -0.36
C HIS A 54 3.31 -9.09 0.25
N TYR A 55 2.68 -10.14 -0.30
CA TYR A 55 1.49 -10.76 0.30
C TYR A 55 1.76 -11.36 1.68
N ALA A 56 2.95 -11.93 1.94
CA ALA A 56 3.30 -12.40 3.28
C ALA A 56 3.34 -11.23 4.30
N VAL A 57 3.88 -10.08 3.91
CA VAL A 57 3.88 -8.86 4.74
C VAL A 57 2.46 -8.34 4.98
N GLN A 58 1.49 -8.63 4.11
CA GLN A 58 0.09 -8.25 4.33
C GLN A 58 -0.52 -8.85 5.60
N MET A 59 0.05 -9.96 6.12
CA MET A 59 -0.32 -10.55 7.43
C MET A 59 0.00 -9.64 8.61
N VAL A 60 0.80 -8.60 8.43
CA VAL A 60 1.14 -7.62 9.48
C VAL A 60 0.04 -6.54 9.61
N ARG A 61 -0.80 -6.35 8.59
CA ARG A 61 -1.88 -5.33 8.60
C ARG A 61 -2.85 -5.43 9.80
N PRO A 62 -3.28 -6.63 10.27
CA PRO A 62 -4.08 -6.77 11.47
C PRO A 62 -3.39 -6.21 12.73
N ARG A 63 -2.07 -6.43 12.87
CA ARG A 63 -1.31 -5.91 14.01
C ARG A 63 -1.14 -4.39 13.94
N MET A 64 -0.94 -3.84 12.74
CA MET A 64 -0.85 -2.38 12.55
C MET A 64 -2.18 -1.68 12.85
N GLY A 65 -3.31 -2.25 12.42
CA GLY A 65 -4.65 -1.72 12.74
C GLY A 65 -4.94 -1.76 14.25
N TYR A 66 -4.67 -2.90 14.90
CA TYR A 66 -4.82 -3.04 16.35
C TYR A 66 -3.92 -2.08 17.14
N GLY A 67 -2.69 -1.84 16.67
CA GLY A 67 -1.78 -0.86 17.25
C GLY A 67 -2.26 0.59 17.08
N ALA A 68 -2.77 0.94 15.91
CA ALA A 68 -3.35 2.26 15.65
C ALA A 68 -4.59 2.53 16.53
N ASP A 69 -5.41 1.51 16.80
CA ASP A 69 -6.58 1.65 17.68
C ASP A 69 -6.21 1.76 19.17
N LYS A 70 -5.12 1.12 19.63
CA LYS A 70 -4.59 1.33 20.99
C LYS A 70 -3.97 2.72 21.19
N GLY A 71 -3.50 3.34 20.12
CA GLY A 71 -2.95 4.70 20.12
C GLY A 71 -3.99 5.82 20.24
N ARG A 72 -5.30 5.51 20.29
CA ARG A 72 -6.39 6.49 20.46
C ARG A 72 -6.51 7.03 21.91
N ARG A 73 -5.40 7.49 22.48
CA ARG A 73 -5.40 8.41 23.62
C ARG A 73 -4.86 9.76 23.19
#